data_AF-A0A924V1P9-F1
#
_entry.id   AF-A0A924V1P9-F1
#
_cell.length_a   1.000
_cell.length_b   1.000
_cell.length_c   1.000
_cell.angle_alpha   90.00
_cell.angle_beta   90.00
_cell.angle_gamma   90.00
#
_symmetry.space_group_name_H-M   'P 1'
#
loop_
_entity.id
_entity.type
_entity.pdbx_description
1 polymer ?
#
loop_
_entity_poly.entity_id
_entity_poly.type
_entity_poly.pdbx_seq_one_letter_code
_entity_poly.pdbx_strand_id
1 'polypeptide(L)' 'NITSRVNIPVIASGGVGNLQHLADGVLLGGVDAVLAASIFHFGQYTIPEAKRYMADLGIEMRL' A
#
# COMPACT_ATOMS: atom_id res chain seq x y z
N ASN A 1 -13.86 11.69 -1.51
CA ASN A 1 -12.97 10.70 -0.87
C ASN A 1 -12.95 10.99 0.64
N ILE A 2 -12.72 10.01 1.53
CA ILE A 2 -12.52 10.28 2.97
C ILE A 2 -11.31 11.22 3.15
N THR A 3 -10.27 11.01 2.36
CA THR A 3 -9.01 11.78 2.40
C THR A 3 -9.20 13.28 2.13
N SER A 4 -10.26 13.68 1.42
CA SER A 4 -10.58 15.09 1.16
C SER A 4 -11.44 15.75 2.26
N ARG A 5 -11.77 15.01 3.33
CA ARG A 5 -12.66 15.47 4.41
C ARG A 5 -11.95 15.57 5.76
N VAL A 6 -10.72 15.08 5.84
CA VAL A 6 -9.96 15.01 7.09
C VAL A 6 -8.52 15.45 6.85
N ASN A 7 -7.92 16.07 7.87
CA ASN A 7 -6.51 16.52 7.85
C ASN A 7 -5.61 15.60 8.69
N ILE A 8 -5.99 14.32 8.83
CA ILE A 8 -5.23 13.31 9.55
C ILE A 8 -4.82 12.21 8.56
N PRO A 9 -3.70 11.50 8.82
CA PRO A 9 -3.27 10.40 7.95
C PRO A 9 -4.34 9.31 7.83
N VAL A 10 -4.54 8.81 6.61
CA VAL A 10 -5.51 7.76 6.28
C VAL A 10 -4.77 6.52 5.81
N ILE A 11 -5.16 5.36 6.35
CA ILE A 11 -4.64 4.06 5.93
C ILE A 11 -5.75 3.31 5.20
N ALA A 12 -5.53 2.95 3.94
CA ALA A 12 -6.41 2.02 3.25
C ALA A 12 -6.19 0.60 3.77
N SER A 13 -7.24 -0.07 4.23
CA SER A 13 -7.17 -1.42 4.81
C SER A 13 -8.24 -2.31 4.21
N GLY A 14 -7.83 -3.40 3.56
CA GLY A 14 -8.71 -4.41 2.94
C GLY A 14 -8.63 -4.42 1.40
N GLY A 15 -8.86 -5.59 0.79
CA GLY A 15 -8.91 -5.76 -0.67
C GLY A 15 -7.55 -5.89 -1.39
N VAL A 16 -6.42 -5.88 -0.66
CA VAL A 16 -5.10 -6.07 -1.26
C VAL A 16 -4.86 -7.55 -1.57
N GLY A 17 -4.75 -7.89 -2.86
CA GLY A 17 -4.52 -9.26 -3.35
C GLY A 17 -3.20 -9.46 -4.10
N ASN A 18 -2.52 -8.37 -4.46
CA ASN A 18 -1.22 -8.38 -5.13
C ASN A 18 -0.46 -7.07 -4.84
N LEU A 19 0.77 -6.97 -5.33
CA LEU A 19 1.62 -5.79 -5.12
C LEU A 19 1.07 -4.52 -5.82
N GLN A 20 0.42 -4.66 -6.98
CA GLN A 20 -0.18 -3.53 -7.68
C GLN A 20 -1.29 -2.89 -6.84
N HIS A 21 -2.10 -3.68 -6.11
CA HIS A 21 -3.13 -3.14 -5.22
C HIS A 21 -2.52 -2.26 -4.10
N LEU A 22 -1.28 -2.54 -3.65
CA LEU A 22 -0.57 -1.66 -2.71
C LEU A 22 -0.24 -0.32 -3.35
N ALA A 23 0.33 -0.35 -4.56
CA ALA A 23 0.73 0.84 -5.30
C ALA A 23 -0.49 1.69 -5.69
N ASP A 24 -1.55 1.07 -6.23
CA ASP A 24 -2.79 1.75 -6.61
C ASP A 24 -3.46 2.42 -5.41
N GLY A 25 -3.41 1.78 -4.24
CA GLY A 25 -3.92 2.36 -3.01
C GLY A 25 -3.28 3.72 -2.74
N VAL A 26 -1.96 3.83 -2.85
CA VAL A 26 -1.22 5.08 -2.63
C VAL A 26 -1.39 6.06 -3.79
N LEU A 27 -1.09 5.63 -5.03
CA LEU A 27 -1.00 6.49 -6.21
C LEU A 27 -2.36 7.02 -6.67
N LEU A 28 -3.42 6.24 -6.51
CA LEU A 28 -4.77 6.60 -6.98
C LEU A 28 -5.72 6.93 -5.83
N GLY A 29 -5.54 6.28 -4.67
CA GLY A 29 -6.45 6.41 -3.53
C GLY A 29 -6.27 7.70 -2.72
N GLY A 30 -5.12 8.39 -2.87
CA GLY A 30 -4.79 9.59 -2.11
C GLY A 30 -4.68 9.35 -0.61
N VAL A 31 -4.36 8.11 -0.20
CA VAL A 31 -4.12 7.71 1.19
C VAL A 31 -2.62 7.75 1.51
N ASP A 32 -2.28 7.95 2.77
CA ASP A 32 -0.91 8.04 3.24
C ASP A 32 -0.24 6.67 3.38
N ALA A 33 -1.03 5.61 3.58
CA ALA A 33 -0.53 4.24 3.70
C ALA A 33 -1.56 3.19 3.26
N VAL A 34 -1.06 1.97 3.03
CA VAL A 34 -1.84 0.78 2.72
C VAL A 34 -1.51 -0.35 3.71
N LEU A 35 -2.53 -1.10 4.09
CA LEU A 35 -2.42 -2.29 4.94
C LEU A 35 -2.83 -3.52 4.14
N ALA A 36 -1.95 -4.54 4.13
CA ALA A 36 -2.24 -5.85 3.58
C ALA A 36 -1.88 -6.94 4.60
N ALA A 37 -2.72 -7.97 4.68
CA ALA A 37 -2.51 -9.10 5.58
C ALA A 37 -2.33 -10.41 4.81
N SER A 38 -3.33 -10.82 4.04
CA SER A 38 -3.37 -12.15 3.40
C SER A 38 -2.17 -12.44 2.51
N ILE A 39 -1.72 -11.47 1.70
CA ILE A 39 -0.59 -11.66 0.79
C ILE A 39 0.74 -11.92 1.50
N PHE A 40 0.88 -11.43 2.73
CA PHE A 40 2.07 -11.66 3.57
C PHE A 40 1.87 -12.89 4.47
N HIS A 41 0.68 -13.08 5.03
CA HIS A 41 0.36 -14.21 5.91
C HIS A 41 0.50 -15.55 5.20
N PHE A 42 0.12 -15.63 3.92
CA PHE A 42 0.23 -16.84 3.11
C PHE A 42 1.55 -16.93 2.32
N GLY A 43 2.50 -16.02 2.56
CA GLY A 43 3.82 -16.04 1.91
C GLY A 43 3.79 -15.90 0.39
N GLN A 44 2.73 -15.28 -0.17
CA GLN A 44 2.65 -15.00 -1.61
C GLN A 44 3.69 -13.95 -2.01
N TYR A 45 3.93 -12.99 -1.13
CA TYR A 45 5.00 -12.00 -1.24
C TYR A 45 5.60 -11.75 0.15
N THR A 46 6.83 -11.26 0.16
CA THR A 46 7.54 -10.83 1.36
C THR A 46 7.48 -9.31 1.53
N ILE A 47 7.74 -8.81 2.74
CA ILE A 47 7.83 -7.38 3.00
C ILE A 47 8.91 -6.70 2.13
N PRO A 48 10.13 -7.25 1.95
CA PRO A 48 11.13 -6.66 1.06
C PRO A 48 10.69 -6.58 -0.40
N GLU A 49 10.00 -7.60 -0.94
CA GLU A 49 9.49 -7.58 -2.32
C GLU A 49 8.46 -6.46 -2.50
N ALA A 50 7.51 -6.33 -1.57
CA ALA A 50 6.51 -5.26 -1.61
C ALA A 50 7.16 -3.87 -1.55
N LYS A 51 8.12 -3.67 -0.64
CA LYS A 51 8.85 -2.41 -0.52
C LYS A 51 9.65 -2.07 -1.77
N ARG A 52 10.34 -3.06 -2.36
CA ARG A 52 11.10 -2.86 -3.60
C ARG A 52 10.17 -2.47 -4.75
N TYR A 53 9.08 -3.21 -4.92
CA TYR A 53 8.08 -2.94 -5.94
C TYR A 53 7.49 -1.53 -5.83
N MET A 54 7.12 -1.10 -4.62
CA MET A 54 6.62 0.26 -4.39
C MET A 54 7.69 1.32 -4.66
N ALA A 55 8.94 1.07 -4.25
CA ALA A 55 10.07 1.97 -4.52
C ALA A 55 10.36 2.10 -6.04
N ASP A 56 10.27 1.00 -6.79
CA ASP A 56 10.49 0.99 -8.24
C ASP A 56 9.41 1.79 -9.01
N LEU A 57 8.23 1.96 -8.41
CA LEU A 57 7.15 2.82 -8.90
C LEU A 57 7.25 4.27 -8.41
N GLY A 58 8.34 4.63 -7.71
CA GLY A 58 8.58 5.98 -7.22
C GLY A 58 7.90 6.33 -5.91
N ILE A 59 7.33 5.35 -5.19
CA ILE A 59 6.78 5.56 -3.85
C ILE A 59 7.94 5.51 -2.84
N GLU A 60 8.06 6.52 -1.98
CA GLU A 60 9.12 6.55 -0.97
C GLU A 60 8.95 5.40 0.04
N MET A 61 9.96 4.52 0.13
CA MET A 61 9.94 3.37 1.02
C MET A 61 11.18 3.30 1.89
N ARG A 62 11.00 2.92 3.15
CA ARG A 62 12.09 2.52 4.03
C ARG A 62 12.60 1.13 3.63
N LEU A 63 13.77 1.07 3.01
CA LEU A 63 14.43 -0.17 2.61
C LEU A 63 15.23 -0.81 3.77
#